data_AF-A0A840P406-F1
#
_entry.id   AF-A0A840P406-F1
#
_cell.length_a   1.000
_cell.length_b   1.000
_cell.length_c   1.000
_cell.angle_alpha   90.00
_cell.angle_beta   90.00
_cell.angle_gamma   90.00
#
_symmetry.space_group_name_H-M   'P 1'
#
loop_
_entity.id
_entity.type
_entity.pdbx_description
1 polymer ?
#
loop_
_entity_poly.entity_id
_entity_poly.type
_entity_poly.pdbx_seq_one_letter_code
_entity_poly.pdbx_strand_id
1 'polypeptide(L)'
;MGAVPWEPAFLHDVVRLGEPGAARARLAELTGELDGPLPALYLRHATALARRDGRALEAVAAEFAALGATLHAAEAVSQASVAHRETGRMDSARRCAWRAAEWTAACQGARTAALDLEHARVLTRREYQIVLRAARGETNPQIATALGIAPRTVGNHLYRSYEKLGISGRAELPRLFGDLTRSERG
;
A
#
# COMPACT_ATOMS: atom_id res chain seq x y z
N MET A 1 -19.35 1.81 -30.19
CA MET A 1 -17.96 2.26 -30.36
C MET A 1 -17.13 1.13 -29.77
N GLY A 2 -16.45 0.33 -30.60
CA GLY A 2 -15.89 -0.96 -30.16
C GLY A 2 -14.83 -0.76 -29.08
N ALA A 3 -14.86 -1.61 -28.04
CA ALA A 3 -13.84 -1.67 -27.01
C ALA A 3 -12.44 -1.77 -27.63
N VAL A 4 -11.54 -0.85 -27.29
CA VAL A 4 -10.13 -0.98 -27.67
C VAL A 4 -9.45 -1.94 -26.69
N PRO A 5 -8.67 -2.94 -27.16
CA PRO A 5 -8.16 -4.01 -26.30
C PRO A 5 -7.32 -3.56 -25.09
N TRP A 6 -6.73 -2.37 -25.14
CA TRP A 6 -5.92 -1.78 -24.07
C TRP A 6 -6.74 -1.00 -23.02
N GLU A 7 -8.00 -0.67 -23.30
CA GLU A 7 -8.85 0.13 -22.41
C GLU A 7 -8.98 -0.45 -20.99
N PRO A 8 -9.16 -1.77 -20.79
CA PRO A 8 -9.29 -2.34 -19.45
C PRO A 8 -8.03 -2.17 -18.60
N ALA A 9 -6.85 -2.23 -19.22
CA ALA A 9 -5.58 -2.07 -18.52
C ALA A 9 -5.41 -0.63 -18.00
N PHE A 10 -5.71 0.37 -18.82
CA PHE A 10 -5.69 1.78 -18.39
C PHE A 10 -6.71 2.06 -17.27
N LEU A 11 -7.91 1.50 -17.37
CA LEU A 11 -8.91 1.64 -16.30
C LEU A 11 -8.45 0.96 -15.02
N HIS A 12 -7.75 -0.18 -15.12
CA HIS A 12 -7.15 -0.85 -13.97
C HIS A 12 -6.01 -0.03 -13.35
N ASP A 13 -5.24 0.71 -14.13
CA ASP A 13 -4.24 1.65 -13.59
C ASP A 13 -4.90 2.74 -12.72
N VAL A 14 -6.08 3.22 -13.07
CA VAL A 14 -6.84 4.15 -12.22
C VAL A 14 -7.32 3.48 -10.92
N VAL A 15 -7.75 2.21 -10.99
CA VAL A 15 -8.20 1.43 -9.82
C VAL A 15 -7.06 1.18 -8.85
N ARG A 16 -5.90 0.71 -9.32
CA ARG A 16 -4.74 0.45 -8.43
C ARG A 16 -4.23 1.73 -7.76
N LEU A 17 -4.43 2.89 -8.38
CA LEU A 17 -4.05 4.20 -7.82
C LEU A 17 -5.08 4.77 -6.82
N GLY A 18 -6.20 4.07 -6.57
CA GLY A 18 -7.13 4.42 -5.49
C GLY A 18 -8.44 5.07 -5.94
N GLU A 19 -8.68 5.23 -7.25
CA GLU A 19 -9.83 5.95 -7.79
C GLU A 19 -10.82 5.02 -8.54
N PRO A 20 -11.52 4.09 -7.85
CA PRO A 20 -12.30 3.05 -8.52
C PRO A 20 -13.60 3.56 -9.16
N GLY A 21 -14.08 4.76 -8.80
CA GLY A 21 -15.44 5.23 -9.11
C GLY A 21 -15.73 5.31 -10.60
N ALA A 22 -14.92 6.07 -11.35
CA ALA A 22 -15.07 6.22 -12.79
C ALA A 22 -14.68 4.95 -13.55
N ALA A 23 -13.64 4.25 -13.10
CA ALA A 23 -13.15 3.05 -13.75
C ALA A 23 -14.12 1.86 -13.67
N ARG A 24 -14.80 1.69 -12.52
CA ARG A 24 -15.73 0.57 -12.30
C ARG A 24 -16.89 0.53 -13.30
N ALA A 25 -17.49 1.69 -13.58
CA ALA A 25 -18.64 1.77 -14.50
C ALA A 25 -18.23 1.31 -15.91
N ARG A 26 -17.10 1.84 -16.40
CA ARG A 26 -16.60 1.50 -17.74
C ARG A 26 -16.11 0.05 -17.83
N LEU A 27 -15.43 -0.46 -16.80
CA LEU A 27 -15.02 -1.87 -16.74
C LEU A 27 -16.23 -2.83 -16.78
N ALA A 28 -17.37 -2.46 -16.18
CA ALA A 28 -18.58 -3.28 -16.20
C ALA A 28 -19.15 -3.44 -17.61
N GLU A 29 -19.12 -2.39 -18.41
CA GLU A 29 -19.53 -2.43 -19.83
C GLU A 29 -18.58 -3.33 -20.64
N LEU A 30 -17.27 -3.16 -20.45
CA LEU A 30 -16.24 -3.86 -21.22
C LEU A 30 -16.14 -5.36 -20.91
N THR A 31 -16.52 -5.80 -19.71
CA THR A 31 -16.42 -7.22 -19.32
C THR A 31 -17.34 -8.12 -20.15
N GLY A 32 -18.42 -7.56 -20.72
CA GLY A 32 -19.31 -8.29 -21.64
C GLY A 32 -18.82 -8.34 -23.09
N GLU A 33 -17.81 -7.53 -23.44
CA GLU A 33 -17.33 -7.35 -24.82
C GLU A 33 -15.96 -7.97 -25.08
N LEU A 34 -15.19 -8.26 -24.02
CA LEU A 34 -13.80 -8.69 -24.12
C LEU A 34 -13.59 -10.08 -23.49
N ASP A 35 -12.96 -10.97 -24.26
CA ASP A 35 -12.57 -12.29 -23.78
C ASP A 35 -11.35 -12.24 -22.85
N GLY A 36 -11.36 -13.07 -21.81
CA GLY A 36 -10.22 -13.32 -20.94
C GLY A 36 -10.46 -13.05 -19.45
N PRO A 37 -9.57 -13.55 -18.57
CA PRO A 37 -9.77 -13.49 -17.12
C PRO A 37 -9.50 -12.09 -16.52
N LEU A 38 -8.71 -11.25 -17.21
CA LEU A 38 -8.23 -9.97 -16.68
C LEU A 38 -9.31 -8.89 -16.59
N PRO A 39 -10.15 -8.62 -17.62
CA PRO A 39 -11.20 -7.60 -17.52
C PRO A 39 -12.16 -7.85 -16.33
N ALA A 40 -12.56 -9.12 -16.13
CA ALA A 40 -13.40 -9.51 -15.01
C ALA A 40 -12.68 -9.32 -13.65
N LEU A 41 -11.39 -9.66 -13.56
CA LEU A 41 -10.58 -9.43 -12.36
C LEU A 41 -10.42 -7.93 -12.06
N TYR A 42 -10.23 -7.09 -13.07
CA TYR A 42 -10.16 -5.63 -12.93
C TYR A 42 -11.48 -5.04 -12.40
N LEU A 43 -12.62 -5.50 -12.92
CA LEU A 43 -13.93 -5.08 -12.44
C LEU A 43 -14.15 -5.49 -10.98
N ARG A 44 -13.77 -6.73 -10.60
CA ARG A 44 -13.85 -7.18 -9.20
C ARG A 44 -12.97 -6.35 -8.29
N HIS A 45 -11.74 -6.01 -8.71
CA HIS A 45 -10.85 -5.13 -7.98
C HIS A 45 -11.48 -3.75 -7.76
N ALA A 46 -11.98 -3.11 -8.83
CA ALA A 46 -12.63 -1.81 -8.77
C ALA A 46 -13.84 -1.83 -7.82
N THR A 47 -14.65 -2.90 -7.89
CA THR A 47 -15.83 -3.07 -7.05
C THR A 47 -15.48 -3.27 -5.58
N ALA A 48 -14.49 -4.12 -5.29
CA ALA A 48 -14.02 -4.38 -3.94
C ALA A 48 -13.45 -3.11 -3.28
N LEU A 49 -12.65 -2.34 -4.03
CA LEU A 49 -12.08 -1.08 -3.57
C LEU A 49 -13.17 -0.02 -3.32
N ALA A 50 -14.11 0.16 -4.25
CA ALA A 50 -15.21 1.11 -4.09
C ALA A 50 -16.09 0.79 -2.86
N ARG A 51 -16.26 -0.49 -2.53
CA ARG A 51 -17.02 -0.96 -1.36
C ARG A 51 -16.20 -1.03 -0.08
N ARG A 52 -14.88 -0.79 -0.15
CA ARG A 52 -13.92 -1.00 0.95
C ARG A 52 -14.04 -2.40 1.55
N ASP A 53 -14.21 -3.41 0.69
CA ASP A 53 -14.34 -4.79 1.10
C ASP A 53 -12.95 -5.45 1.16
N GLY A 54 -12.38 -5.48 2.37
CA GLY A 54 -11.06 -6.07 2.60
C GLY A 54 -10.96 -7.55 2.22
N ARG A 55 -12.02 -8.35 2.42
CA ARG A 55 -11.99 -9.78 2.06
C ARG A 55 -12.02 -9.97 0.54
N ALA A 56 -12.81 -9.18 -0.17
CA ALA A 56 -12.84 -9.22 -1.62
C ALA A 56 -11.50 -8.74 -2.22
N LEU A 57 -10.85 -7.74 -1.61
CA LEU A 57 -9.52 -7.29 -2.02
C LEU A 57 -8.44 -8.36 -1.79
N GLU A 58 -8.50 -9.13 -0.69
CA GLU A 58 -7.62 -10.28 -0.47
C GLU A 58 -7.79 -11.35 -1.55
N ALA A 59 -9.03 -11.66 -1.94
CA ALA A 59 -9.31 -12.63 -3.00
C ALA A 59 -8.74 -12.16 -4.36
N VAL A 60 -8.95 -10.89 -4.71
CA VAL A 60 -8.38 -10.26 -5.92
C VAL A 60 -6.85 -10.33 -5.90
N ALA A 61 -6.23 -10.06 -4.76
CA ALA A 61 -4.77 -10.13 -4.62
C ALA A 61 -4.23 -11.55 -4.85
N ALA A 62 -4.89 -12.56 -4.29
CA ALA A 62 -4.52 -13.96 -4.49
C ALA A 62 -4.62 -14.37 -5.96
N GLU A 63 -5.64 -13.90 -6.68
CA GLU A 63 -5.78 -14.17 -8.12
C GLU A 63 -4.70 -13.48 -8.96
N PHE A 64 -4.34 -12.23 -8.66
CA PHE A 64 -3.19 -11.58 -9.32
C PHE A 64 -1.88 -12.35 -9.08
N ALA A 65 -1.66 -12.82 -7.86
CA ALA A 65 -0.48 -13.62 -7.54
C ALA A 65 -0.46 -14.94 -8.34
N ALA A 66 -1.60 -15.61 -8.46
CA ALA A 66 -1.74 -16.84 -9.26
C ALA A 66 -1.48 -16.62 -10.76
N LEU A 67 -1.75 -15.41 -11.28
CA LEU A 67 -1.45 -14.99 -12.64
C LEU A 67 -0.01 -14.48 -12.84
N GLY A 68 0.83 -14.51 -11.79
CA GLY A 68 2.20 -13.98 -11.83
C GLY A 68 2.29 -12.44 -11.82
N ALA A 69 1.17 -11.75 -11.61
CA ALA A 69 1.10 -10.30 -11.51
C ALA A 69 1.41 -9.83 -10.08
N THR A 70 2.59 -10.17 -9.57
CA THR A 70 3.00 -9.97 -8.16
C THR A 70 2.87 -8.53 -7.69
N LEU A 71 3.16 -7.54 -8.54
CA LEU A 71 3.00 -6.13 -8.18
C LEU A 71 1.53 -5.76 -7.95
N HIS A 72 0.63 -6.20 -8.83
CA HIS A 72 -0.81 -5.96 -8.65
C HIS A 72 -1.38 -6.70 -7.43
N ALA A 73 -0.82 -7.87 -7.11
CA ALA A 73 -1.16 -8.60 -5.89
C ALA A 73 -0.74 -7.82 -4.63
N ALA A 74 0.48 -7.26 -4.62
CA ALA A 74 0.98 -6.43 -3.53
C ALA A 74 0.10 -5.18 -3.31
N GLU A 75 -0.31 -4.51 -4.38
CA GLU A 75 -1.18 -3.35 -4.31
C GLU A 75 -2.59 -3.70 -3.82
N ALA A 76 -3.19 -4.76 -4.34
CA ALA A 76 -4.53 -5.19 -3.93
C ALA A 76 -4.56 -5.62 -2.44
N VAL A 77 -3.53 -6.33 -1.96
CA VAL A 77 -3.47 -6.73 -0.54
C VAL A 77 -3.12 -5.54 0.37
N SER A 78 -2.37 -4.56 -0.13
CA SER A 78 -2.14 -3.28 0.54
C SER A 78 -3.44 -2.49 0.72
N GLN A 79 -4.27 -2.43 -0.32
CA GLN A 79 -5.62 -1.85 -0.23
C GLN A 79 -6.53 -2.64 0.72
N ALA A 80 -6.42 -3.97 0.76
CA ALA A 80 -7.15 -4.81 1.73
C ALA A 80 -6.75 -4.49 3.18
N SER A 81 -5.46 -4.29 3.44
CA SER A 81 -4.91 -3.86 4.73
C SER A 81 -5.58 -2.56 5.19
N VAL A 82 -5.69 -1.58 4.30
CA VAL A 82 -6.39 -0.30 4.57
C VAL A 82 -7.87 -0.52 4.87
N ALA A 83 -8.59 -1.29 4.05
CA ALA A 83 -10.01 -1.56 4.25
C ALA A 83 -10.30 -2.29 5.59
N HIS A 84 -9.43 -3.22 6.00
CA HIS A 84 -9.53 -3.89 7.30
C HIS A 84 -9.27 -2.95 8.47
N ARG A 85 -8.38 -1.95 8.30
CA ARG A 85 -8.16 -0.93 9.36
C ARG A 85 -9.39 -0.08 9.59
N GLU A 86 -10.01 0.37 8.51
CA GLU A 86 -11.21 1.22 8.57
C GLU A 86 -12.42 0.49 9.19
N THR A 87 -12.44 -0.84 9.13
CA THR A 87 -13.47 -1.69 9.74
C THR A 87 -13.07 -2.29 11.09
N GLY A 88 -11.94 -1.85 11.67
CA GLY A 88 -11.50 -2.28 13.01
C GLY A 88 -10.85 -3.67 13.08
N ARG A 89 -10.65 -4.36 11.95
CA ARG A 89 -10.09 -5.73 11.89
C ARG A 89 -8.56 -5.72 11.88
N MET A 90 -7.95 -5.33 13.01
CA MET A 90 -6.51 -5.10 13.13
C MET A 90 -5.63 -6.30 12.76
N ASP A 91 -6.02 -7.52 13.13
CA ASP A 91 -5.22 -8.71 12.80
C ASP A 91 -5.21 -9.01 11.31
N SER A 92 -6.35 -8.85 10.64
CA SER A 92 -6.42 -8.98 9.18
C SER A 92 -5.59 -7.90 8.51
N ALA A 93 -5.70 -6.65 8.97
CA ALA A 93 -4.91 -5.55 8.44
C ALA A 93 -3.39 -5.80 8.54
N ARG A 94 -2.92 -6.34 9.69
CA ARG A 94 -1.50 -6.67 9.88
C ARG A 94 -1.04 -7.80 8.96
N ARG A 95 -1.82 -8.87 8.82
CA ARG A 95 -1.50 -9.97 7.90
C ARG A 95 -1.41 -9.48 6.45
N CYS A 96 -2.35 -8.65 6.02
CA CYS A 96 -2.35 -8.05 4.70
C CYS A 96 -1.12 -7.16 4.48
N ALA A 97 -0.76 -6.32 5.45
CA ALA A 97 0.42 -5.46 5.36
C ALA A 97 1.73 -6.24 5.26
N TRP A 98 1.87 -7.31 6.05
CA TRP A 98 3.03 -8.19 5.97
C TRP A 98 3.13 -8.86 4.60
N ARG A 99 2.00 -9.31 4.03
CA ARG A 99 1.94 -9.90 2.70
C ARG A 99 2.28 -8.90 1.59
N ALA A 100 1.81 -7.65 1.73
CA ALA A 100 2.16 -6.57 0.79
C ALA A 100 3.68 -6.37 0.76
N ALA A 101 4.32 -6.27 1.94
CA ALA A 101 5.76 -6.12 2.06
C ALA A 101 6.52 -7.30 1.44
N GLU A 102 6.08 -8.54 1.69
CA GLU A 102 6.67 -9.76 1.10
C GLU A 102 6.66 -9.71 -0.44
N TRP A 103 5.50 -9.42 -1.05
CA TRP A 103 5.38 -9.36 -2.52
C TRP A 103 6.07 -8.15 -3.13
N THR A 104 6.07 -6.99 -2.47
CA THR A 104 6.85 -5.82 -2.90
C THR A 104 8.35 -6.11 -2.92
N ALA A 105 8.87 -6.84 -1.93
CA ALA A 105 10.27 -7.26 -1.90
C ALA A 105 10.62 -8.17 -3.08
N ALA A 106 9.72 -9.08 -3.46
CA ALA A 106 9.87 -9.92 -4.65
C ALA A 106 9.89 -9.12 -5.96
N CYS A 107 9.31 -7.90 -5.96
CA CYS A 107 9.34 -6.95 -7.07
C CYS A 107 10.50 -5.94 -6.96
N GLN A 108 11.64 -6.33 -6.37
CA GLN A 108 12.83 -5.47 -6.20
C GLN A 108 12.55 -4.14 -5.47
N GLY A 109 11.53 -4.10 -4.61
CA GLY A 109 11.15 -2.88 -3.89
C GLY A 109 10.43 -1.85 -4.76
N ALA A 110 9.69 -2.29 -5.79
CA ALA A 110 8.85 -1.42 -6.61
C ALA A 110 7.97 -0.50 -5.76
N ARG A 111 7.94 0.79 -6.12
CA ARG A 111 7.21 1.83 -5.40
C ARG A 111 6.03 2.29 -6.24
N THR A 112 4.84 2.27 -5.65
CA THR A 112 3.61 2.73 -6.28
C THR A 112 2.75 3.47 -5.25
N ALA A 113 1.85 4.34 -5.70
CA ALA A 113 1.04 5.16 -4.79
C ALA A 113 0.24 4.33 -3.76
N ALA A 114 -0.26 3.15 -4.17
CA ALA A 114 -0.94 2.23 -3.26
C ALA A 114 -0.01 1.73 -2.13
N LEU A 115 1.22 1.34 -2.47
CA LEU A 115 2.22 0.84 -1.52
C LEU A 115 2.73 1.96 -0.59
N ASP A 116 2.91 3.18 -1.11
CA ASP A 116 3.37 4.32 -0.31
C ASP A 116 2.29 4.80 0.68
N LEU A 117 1.00 4.76 0.29
CA LEU A 117 -0.12 5.10 1.18
C LEU A 117 -0.28 4.12 2.35
N GLU A 118 0.09 2.84 2.18
CA GLU A 118 0.05 1.88 3.27
C GLU A 118 1.08 2.15 4.36
N HIS A 119 2.33 2.43 4.00
CA HIS A 119 3.39 2.73 4.97
C HIS A 119 3.02 3.91 5.88
N ALA A 120 2.37 4.93 5.32
CA ALA A 120 1.84 6.06 6.08
C ALA A 120 0.67 5.70 7.00
N ARG A 121 -0.09 4.64 6.69
CA ARG A 121 -1.26 4.17 7.46
C ARG A 121 -0.94 3.08 8.49
N VAL A 122 0.19 2.36 8.35
CA VAL A 122 0.61 1.28 9.28
C VAL A 122 1.05 1.88 10.62
N LEU A 123 1.74 3.01 10.51
CA LEU A 123 2.25 3.76 11.63
C LEU A 123 1.17 4.71 12.14
N THR A 124 1.08 4.88 13.46
CA THR A 124 0.36 6.02 14.02
C THR A 124 1.01 7.32 13.52
N ARG A 125 0.27 8.43 13.49
CA ARG A 125 0.81 9.75 13.10
C ARG A 125 2.12 10.07 13.83
N ARG A 126 2.22 9.69 15.10
CA ARG A 126 3.42 9.93 15.92
C ARG A 126 4.59 9.04 15.53
N GLU A 127 4.34 7.76 15.30
CA GLU A 127 5.34 6.81 14.80
C GLU A 127 5.84 7.22 13.41
N TYR A 128 4.94 7.64 12.52
CA TYR A 128 5.29 8.13 11.19
C TYR A 128 6.21 9.35 11.24
N GLN A 129 5.90 10.35 12.06
CA GLN A 129 6.78 11.52 12.27
C GLN A 129 8.18 11.13 12.74
N ILE A 130 8.27 10.21 13.70
CA ILE A 130 9.53 9.72 14.26
C ILE A 130 10.33 8.95 13.19
N VAL A 131 9.66 8.05 12.46
CA VAL A 131 10.27 7.24 11.40
C VAL A 131 10.76 8.11 10.25
N LEU A 132 10.00 9.12 9.83
CA LEU A 132 10.38 10.02 8.75
C LEU A 132 11.63 10.83 9.11
N ARG A 133 11.70 11.39 10.32
CA ARG A 133 12.91 12.06 10.82
C ARG A 133 14.09 11.10 10.94
N ALA A 134 13.84 9.86 11.38
CA ALA A 134 14.88 8.85 11.46
C ALA A 134 15.43 8.45 10.07
N ALA A 135 14.56 8.33 9.07
CA ALA A 135 14.93 8.09 7.67
C ALA A 135 15.75 9.24 7.08
N ARG A 136 15.55 10.48 7.55
CA ARG A 136 16.36 11.67 7.21
C ARG A 136 17.74 11.70 7.88
N GLY A 137 18.04 10.74 8.75
CA GLY A 137 19.32 10.63 9.46
C GLY A 137 19.35 11.28 10.84
N GLU A 138 18.23 11.81 11.36
CA GLU A 138 18.22 12.46 12.67
C GLU A 138 18.36 11.46 13.83
N THR A 139 19.34 11.66 14.71
CA THR A 139 19.54 10.82 15.89
C THR A 139 18.37 10.88 16.88
N ASN A 140 18.22 9.88 17.75
CA ASN A 140 17.14 9.86 18.76
C ASN A 140 17.11 11.13 19.63
N PRO A 141 18.23 11.73 20.06
CA PRO A 141 18.24 13.03 20.73
C PRO A 141 17.71 14.18 19.87
N GLN A 142 18.08 14.24 18.58
CA GLN A 142 17.59 15.31 17.68
C GLN A 142 16.07 15.20 17.46
N ILE A 143 15.57 13.98 17.23
CA ILE A 143 14.13 13.71 17.09
C ILE A 143 13.40 14.06 18.39
N ALA A 144 13.97 13.68 19.54
CA ALA A 144 13.41 13.97 20.87
C ALA A 144 13.24 15.46 21.10
N THR A 145 14.29 16.26 20.83
CA THR A 145 14.24 17.72 20.91
C THR A 145 13.18 18.29 19.99
N ALA A 146 13.16 17.87 18.72
CA ALA A 146 12.23 18.40 17.74
C ALA A 146 10.76 18.06 18.02
N LEU A 147 10.51 16.98 18.78
CA LEU A 147 9.18 16.48 19.06
C LEU A 147 8.74 16.68 20.53
N GLY A 148 9.59 17.27 21.37
CA GLY A 148 9.29 17.54 22.78
C GLY A 148 9.10 16.29 23.65
N ILE A 149 9.85 15.22 23.38
CA ILE A 149 9.77 13.94 24.12
C ILE A 149 11.15 13.42 24.52
N ALA A 150 11.21 12.42 25.41
CA ALA A 150 12.49 11.83 25.81
C ALA A 150 13.13 10.98 24.69
N PRO A 151 14.48 10.95 24.56
CA PRO A 151 15.19 10.10 23.59
C PRO A 151 14.86 8.59 23.71
N ARG A 152 14.63 8.12 24.95
CA ARG A 152 14.19 6.74 25.20
C ARG A 152 12.81 6.45 24.61
N THR A 153 11.89 7.41 24.68
CA THR A 153 10.54 7.31 24.08
C THR A 153 10.63 7.23 22.56
N VAL A 154 11.53 8.01 21.93
CA VAL A 154 11.82 7.89 20.50
C VAL A 154 12.30 6.48 20.15
N GLY A 155 13.25 5.93 20.91
CA GLY A 155 13.76 4.56 20.71
C GLY A 155 12.65 3.50 20.79
N ASN A 156 11.75 3.62 21.77
CA ASN A 156 10.60 2.71 21.93
C ASN A 156 9.62 2.81 20.76
N HIS A 157 9.33 4.02 20.28
CA HIS A 157 8.49 4.21 19.09
C HIS A 157 9.14 3.62 17.84
N LEU A 158 10.45 3.81 17.65
CA LEU A 158 11.18 3.24 16.53
C LEU A 158 11.16 1.71 16.56
N TYR A 159 11.39 1.09 17.71
CA TYR A 159 11.32 -0.36 17.86
C TYR A 159 9.97 -0.92 17.45
N ARG A 160 8.87 -0.36 17.98
CA ARG A 160 7.51 -0.76 17.60
C ARG A 160 7.21 -0.48 16.12
N SER A 161 7.78 0.59 15.58
CA SER A 161 7.63 0.91 14.16
C SER A 161 8.36 -0.10 13.28
N TYR A 162 9.53 -0.59 13.70
CA TYR A 162 10.26 -1.64 12.98
C TYR A 162 9.47 -2.94 12.91
N GLU A 163 8.87 -3.36 14.03
CA GLU A 163 7.97 -4.53 14.06
C GLU A 163 6.77 -4.34 13.12
N LYS A 164 6.17 -3.15 13.13
CA LYS A 164 5.02 -2.83 12.27
C LYS A 164 5.39 -2.75 10.78
N LEU A 165 6.59 -2.29 10.46
CA LEU A 165 7.12 -2.15 9.09
C LEU A 165 7.80 -3.43 8.59
N GLY A 166 8.01 -4.43 9.44
CA GLY A 166 8.69 -5.67 9.08
C GLY A 166 10.18 -5.51 8.77
N ILE A 167 10.85 -4.51 9.35
CA ILE A 167 12.28 -4.25 9.14
C ILE A 167 13.10 -4.55 10.39
N SER A 168 14.38 -4.83 10.18
CA SER A 168 15.32 -5.22 11.24
C SER A 168 15.88 -4.00 11.98
N GLY A 169 15.85 -2.82 11.35
CA GLY A 169 16.22 -1.60 12.04
C GLY A 169 16.41 -0.37 11.17
N ARG A 170 17.04 0.62 11.79
CA ARG A 170 17.13 2.00 11.30
C ARG A 170 17.76 2.14 9.91
N ALA A 171 18.74 1.30 9.59
CA ALA A 171 19.47 1.34 8.33
C ALA A 171 18.58 1.05 7.10
N GLU A 172 17.44 0.41 7.31
CA GLU A 172 16.49 0.07 6.24
C GLU A 172 15.47 1.18 5.97
N LEU A 173 15.29 2.12 6.93
CA LEU A 173 14.34 3.22 6.81
C LEU A 173 14.53 4.10 5.56
N PRO A 174 15.75 4.47 5.14
CA PRO A 174 15.94 5.28 3.95
C PRO A 174 15.43 4.60 2.68
N ARG A 175 15.45 3.26 2.59
CA ARG A 175 14.91 2.54 1.44
C ARG A 175 13.39 2.63 1.36
N LEU A 176 12.71 2.67 2.51
CA LEU A 176 11.25 2.74 2.59
C LEU A 176 10.71 4.18 2.46
N PHE A 177 11.48 5.19 2.88
CA PHE A 177 10.99 6.58 2.98
C PHE A 177 11.83 7.59 2.17
N GLY A 178 12.85 7.16 1.43
CA GLY A 178 13.89 7.99 0.83
C GLY A 178 13.40 9.14 -0.07
N ASP A 179 12.33 8.96 -0.84
CA ASP A 179 11.88 10.04 -1.75
C ASP A 179 10.95 11.06 -1.06
N LEU A 180 10.25 10.66 0.00
CA LEU A 180 9.46 11.58 0.85
C LEU A 180 10.34 12.53 1.66
N THR A 181 11.63 12.22 1.78
CA THR A 181 12.62 13.11 2.39
C THR A 181 13.17 14.16 1.41
N ARG A 182 12.95 13.98 0.10
CA ARG A 182 13.44 14.89 -0.95
C ARG A 182 12.44 16.03 -1.25
N SER A 183 11.15 15.80 -1.02
CA SER A 183 10.05 16.74 -1.35
C SER A 183 10.02 18.03 -0.50
N GLU A 184 10.69 18.07 0.65
CA GLU A 184 10.75 19.28 1.52
C GLU A 184 12.01 20.14 1.28
N ARG A 185 12.81 19.86 0.24
CA ARG A 185 13.93 20.71 -0.19
C ARG A 185 13.62 21.53 -1.46
N GLY A 186 12.39 22.02 -1.57
CA GLY A 186 11.95 22.96 -2.61
C GLY A 186 11.39 24.21 -1.96
#